data_AF-A0A7C5ZSJ7-F1
#
_entry.id   AF-A0A7C5ZSJ7-F1
#
_cell.length_a   1.000
_cell.length_b   1.000
_cell.length_c   1.000
_cell.angle_alpha   90.00
_cell.angle_beta   90.00
_cell.angle_gamma   90.00
#
_symmetry.space_group_name_H-M   'P 1'
#
loop_
_entity.id
_entity.type
_entity.pdbx_description
1 polymer ?
#
loop_
_entity_poly.entity_id
_entity_poly.type
_entity_poly.pdbx_seq_one_letter_code
_entity_poly.pdbx_strand_id
1 'polypeptide(L)'
;MANSTRQNLNEKISQVVDRVLRYVFGDEGAGLIYTYLERKYSVRPNEICEKIDLFAKGLEEFLKSGARIIERKILEDVYSSYGSLQKLELMRTGEFNFAHQMRLIMQKN
;
A
#
# COMPACT_ATOMS: atom_id res chain seq x y z
N MET A 1 -14.23 20.91 2.20
CA MET A 1 -14.76 19.56 2.53
C MET A 1 -13.99 18.43 1.86
N ALA A 2 -13.63 18.52 0.57
CA ALA A 2 -12.85 17.48 -0.13
C ALA A 2 -11.48 17.11 0.51
N ASN A 3 -10.79 18.08 1.14
CA ASN A 3 -9.46 17.83 1.70
C ASN A 3 -9.48 16.90 2.93
N SER A 4 -10.50 17.00 3.78
CA SER A 4 -10.64 16.17 4.99
C SER A 4 -10.97 14.71 4.66
N THR A 5 -11.77 14.47 3.61
CA THR A 5 -12.10 13.11 3.15
C THR A 5 -10.87 12.39 2.59
N ARG A 6 -10.03 13.10 1.82
CA ARG A 6 -8.80 12.55 1.24
C ARG A 6 -7.73 12.24 2.28
N GLN A 7 -7.58 13.11 3.28
CA GLN A 7 -6.70 12.85 4.42
C GLN A 7 -7.14 11.60 5.20
N ASN A 8 -8.45 11.47 5.48
CA ASN A 8 -8.99 10.28 6.14
C ASN A 8 -8.76 8.99 5.35
N LEU A 9 -8.82 9.05 4.01
CA LEU A 9 -8.53 7.92 3.13
C LEU A 9 -7.05 7.50 3.20
N ASN A 10 -6.14 8.49 3.14
CA ASN A 10 -4.71 8.23 3.21
C ASN A 10 -4.29 7.62 4.55
N GLU A 11 -4.89 8.08 5.64
CA GLU A 11 -4.68 7.50 6.97
C GLU A 11 -5.15 6.04 7.02
N LYS A 12 -6.35 5.74 6.51
CA LYS A 12 -6.86 4.36 6.44
C LYS A 12 -5.95 3.46 5.61
N ILE A 13 -5.50 3.92 4.44
CA ILE A 13 -4.57 3.15 3.61
C ILE A 13 -3.25 2.91 4.36
N SER A 14 -2.70 3.93 5.01
CA SER A 14 -1.46 3.80 5.77
C SER A 14 -1.60 2.80 6.92
N GLN A 15 -2.75 2.81 7.61
CA GLN A 15 -3.08 1.83 8.65
C GLN A 15 -3.19 0.39 8.10
N VAL A 16 -3.79 0.22 6.91
CA VAL A 16 -3.86 -1.08 6.25
C VAL A 16 -2.47 -1.59 5.91
N VAL A 17 -1.60 -0.74 5.35
CA VAL A 17 -0.21 -1.11 5.03
C VAL A 17 0.56 -1.51 6.28
N ASP A 18 0.51 -0.69 7.33
CA ASP A 18 1.20 -0.97 8.60
C ASP A 18 0.70 -2.29 9.22
N ARG A 19 -0.61 -2.52 9.24
CA ARG A 19 -1.20 -3.78 9.70
C ARG A 19 -0.70 -4.97 8.90
N VAL A 20 -0.68 -4.90 7.57
CA VAL A 20 -0.23 -6.00 6.71
C VAL A 20 1.25 -6.30 6.94
N LEU A 21 2.10 -5.28 7.01
CA LEU A 21 3.53 -5.47 7.24
C LEU A 21 3.79 -6.09 8.62
N ARG A 22 3.14 -5.60 9.68
CA ARG A 22 3.28 -6.17 11.03
C ARG A 22 2.71 -7.58 11.13
N TYR A 23 1.61 -7.86 10.46
CA TYR A 23 1.03 -9.21 10.44
C TYR A 23 1.97 -10.23 9.80
N VAL A 24 2.66 -9.85 8.72
CA VAL A 24 3.54 -10.78 7.99
C VAL A 24 4.94 -10.87 8.61
N PHE A 25 5.50 -9.74 9.09
CA PHE A 25 6.90 -9.65 9.50
C PHE A 25 7.12 -9.39 11.00
N GLY A 26 6.06 -9.20 11.77
CA GLY A 26 6.14 -8.70 13.15
C GLY A 26 6.57 -7.24 13.24
N ASP A 27 6.61 -6.71 14.46
CA ASP A 27 6.94 -5.29 14.70
C ASP A 27 8.38 -4.94 14.29
N GLU A 28 9.35 -5.82 14.62
CA GLU A 28 10.76 -5.61 14.28
C GLU A 28 10.98 -5.68 12.76
N GLY A 29 10.41 -6.67 12.09
CA GLY A 29 10.53 -6.83 10.64
C GLY A 29 9.87 -5.69 9.88
N ALA A 30 8.67 -5.27 10.29
CA ALA A 30 8.02 -4.08 9.73
C ALA A 30 8.88 -2.81 9.96
N GLY A 31 9.49 -2.67 11.14
CA GLY A 31 10.40 -1.57 11.45
C GLY A 31 11.63 -1.51 10.54
N LEU A 32 12.22 -2.67 10.21
CA LEU A 32 13.34 -2.74 9.27
C LEU A 32 12.94 -2.32 7.84
N ILE A 33 11.75 -2.73 7.39
CA ILE A 33 11.20 -2.34 6.09
C ILE A 33 11.01 -0.81 6.04
N TYR A 34 10.36 -0.24 7.06
CA TYR A 34 10.17 1.21 7.13
C TYR A 34 11.48 1.98 7.21
N THR A 35 12.44 1.51 8.00
CA THR A 35 13.77 2.11 8.10
C THR A 35 14.49 2.11 6.75
N TYR A 36 14.39 1.01 5.98
CA TYR A 36 14.96 0.93 4.65
C TYR A 36 14.29 1.92 3.68
N LEU A 37 12.96 1.94 3.65
CA LEU A 37 12.17 2.83 2.79
C LEU A 37 12.45 4.31 3.10
N GLU A 38 12.53 4.67 4.37
CA GLU A 38 12.83 6.02 4.81
C GLU A 38 14.25 6.42 4.42
N ARG A 39 15.25 5.59 4.72
CA ARG A 39 16.67 5.91 4.42
C ARG A 39 16.96 6.00 2.93
N LYS A 40 16.35 5.13 2.11
CA LYS A 40 16.70 5.03 0.69
C LYS A 40 15.82 5.89 -0.21
N TYR A 41 14.53 6.02 0.11
CA TYR A 41 13.56 6.72 -0.73
C TYR A 41 12.88 7.88 -0.03
N SER A 42 13.24 8.17 1.23
CA SER A 42 12.58 9.20 2.04
C SER A 42 11.07 8.98 2.12
N VAL A 43 10.63 7.72 2.18
CA VAL A 43 9.22 7.34 2.32
C VAL A 43 8.92 7.03 3.77
N ARG A 44 8.12 7.88 4.42
CA ARG A 44 7.60 7.64 5.78
C ARG A 44 6.24 6.95 5.75
N PRO A 45 5.81 6.26 6.83
CA PRO A 45 4.52 5.56 6.87
C PRO A 45 3.31 6.42 6.48
N ASN A 46 3.29 7.69 6.90
CA ASN A 46 2.23 8.65 6.59
C ASN A 46 2.30 9.25 5.18
N GLU A 47 3.38 8.99 4.42
CA GLU A 47 3.60 9.52 3.07
C GLU A 47 3.43 8.44 1.98
N ILE A 48 3.10 7.21 2.37
CA ILE A 48 3.02 6.07 1.44
C ILE A 48 2.07 6.37 0.28
N CYS A 49 0.92 6.99 0.55
CA CYS A 49 -0.05 7.33 -0.50
C CYS A 49 0.51 8.35 -1.50
N GLU A 50 1.29 9.32 -1.03
CA GLU A 50 1.89 10.36 -1.86
C GLU A 50 3.05 9.82 -2.68
N LYS A 51 3.80 8.86 -2.13
CA LYS A 51 5.02 8.28 -2.71
C LYS A 51 4.83 6.82 -3.11
N ILE A 52 3.64 6.46 -3.59
CA ILE A 52 3.25 5.05 -3.77
C ILE A 52 4.15 4.28 -4.76
N ASP A 53 4.67 4.92 -5.81
CA ASP A 53 5.62 4.29 -6.74
C ASP A 53 6.97 4.03 -6.07
N LEU A 54 7.44 4.94 -5.22
CA LEU A 54 8.69 4.78 -4.47
C LEU A 54 8.55 3.73 -3.37
N PHE A 55 7.38 3.67 -2.72
CA PHE A 55 7.05 2.59 -1.80
C PHE A 55 7.09 1.23 -2.50
N ALA A 56 6.40 1.08 -3.64
CA ALA A 56 6.37 -0.17 -4.41
C ALA A 56 7.78 -0.61 -4.82
N LYS A 57 8.56 0.32 -5.40
CA LYS A 57 9.95 0.08 -5.79
C LYS A 57 10.82 -0.33 -4.61
N GLY A 58 10.71 0.40 -3.49
CA GLY A 58 11.51 0.11 -2.31
C GLY A 58 11.16 -1.24 -1.68
N LEU A 59 9.88 -1.60 -1.68
CA LEU A 59 9.40 -2.90 -1.21
C LEU A 59 9.92 -4.04 -2.11
N GLU A 60 9.85 -3.87 -3.43
CA GLU A 60 10.43 -4.80 -4.41
C GLU A 60 11.94 -4.96 -4.24
N GLU A 61 12.68 -3.86 -4.03
CA GLU A 61 14.11 -3.96 -3.84
C GLU A 61 14.51 -4.67 -2.54
N PHE A 62 13.74 -4.46 -1.46
CA PHE A 62 13.98 -5.06 -0.15
C PHE A 62 13.58 -6.53 -0.08
N LEU A 63 12.37 -6.87 -0.56
CA LEU A 63 11.79 -8.21 -0.45
C LEU A 63 11.97 -9.07 -1.71
N LYS A 64 12.49 -8.51 -2.80
CA LYS A 64 12.60 -9.16 -4.11
C LYS A 64 11.23 -9.68 -4.56
N SER A 65 11.16 -10.93 -5.01
CA SER A 65 9.92 -11.60 -5.43
C SER A 65 8.84 -11.63 -4.33
N GLY A 66 9.24 -11.55 -3.05
CA GLY A 66 8.32 -11.50 -1.92
C GLY A 66 7.43 -10.25 -1.91
N ALA A 67 7.87 -9.14 -2.52
CA ALA A 67 7.09 -7.90 -2.55
C ALA A 67 5.72 -8.09 -3.20
N ARG A 68 5.63 -8.91 -4.26
CA ARG A 68 4.35 -9.17 -4.96
C ARG A 68 3.29 -9.80 -4.05
N ILE A 69 3.71 -10.62 -3.09
CA ILE A 69 2.79 -11.24 -2.12
C ILE A 69 2.26 -10.17 -1.16
N ILE A 70 3.14 -9.28 -0.70
CA ILE A 70 2.79 -8.18 0.21
C ILE A 70 1.89 -7.16 -0.48
N GLU A 71 2.25 -6.71 -1.68
CA GLU A 71 1.45 -5.78 -2.49
C GLU A 71 0.03 -6.31 -2.73
N ARG A 72 -0.09 -7.61 -3.06
CA ARG A 72 -1.39 -8.26 -3.23
C ARG A 72 -2.19 -8.23 -1.94
N LYS A 73 -1.58 -8.60 -0.80
CA LYS A 73 -2.26 -8.60 0.49
C LYS A 73 -2.71 -7.21 0.93
N ILE A 74 -1.90 -6.18 0.67
CA ILE A 74 -2.28 -4.78 0.90
C ILE A 74 -3.52 -4.43 0.05
N LEU A 75 -3.51 -4.73 -1.26
CA LEU A 75 -4.64 -4.42 -2.12
C LEU A 75 -5.92 -5.15 -1.70
N GLU A 76 -5.83 -6.44 -1.34
CA GLU A 76 -6.96 -7.24 -0.84
C GLU A 76 -7.57 -6.57 0.40
N ASP A 77 -6.75 -6.28 1.41
CA ASP A 77 -7.18 -5.64 2.65
C ASP A 77 -7.77 -4.25 2.41
N VAL A 78 -7.17 -3.45 1.50
CA VAL A 78 -7.69 -2.15 1.10
C VAL A 78 -9.08 -2.33 0.49
N TYR A 79 -9.25 -3.19 -0.54
CA TYR A 79 -10.55 -3.38 -1.18
C TYR A 79 -11.64 -3.90 -0.25
N SER A 80 -11.31 -4.83 0.63
CA SER A 80 -12.23 -5.33 1.66
C SER A 80 -12.70 -4.22 2.59
N SER A 81 -11.83 -3.26 2.95
CA SER A 81 -12.20 -2.12 3.79
C SER A 81 -13.14 -1.10 3.10
N TYR A 82 -13.18 -1.07 1.76
CA TYR A 82 -14.02 -0.15 0.98
C TYR A 82 -15.28 -0.81 0.38
N GLY A 83 -15.60 -2.06 0.74
CA GLY A 83 -16.86 -2.72 0.39
C GLY A 83 -17.07 -3.01 -1.11
N SER A 84 -16.04 -2.86 -1.95
CA SER A 84 -16.16 -2.97 -3.40
C SER A 84 -15.83 -4.39 -3.90
N LEU A 85 -16.79 -5.31 -3.74
CA LEU A 85 -16.75 -6.67 -4.35
C LEU A 85 -16.48 -6.65 -5.87
N GLN A 86 -16.93 -5.60 -6.57
CA GLN A 86 -16.70 -5.41 -8.02
C GLN A 86 -15.23 -5.18 -8.40
N LYS A 87 -14.33 -4.89 -7.45
CA LYS A 87 -12.93 -4.51 -7.75
C LYS A 87 -11.94 -5.68 -7.60
N LEU A 88 -12.37 -6.79 -6.98
CA LEU A 88 -11.64 -8.06 -6.96
C LEU A 88 -11.59 -8.70 -8.37
N GLU A 89 -12.58 -8.44 -9.22
CA GLU A 89 -12.59 -8.85 -10.63
C GLU A 89 -11.50 -8.14 -11.45
N LEU A 90 -11.17 -6.88 -11.13
CA LEU A 90 -10.07 -6.15 -11.79
C LEU A 90 -8.69 -6.73 -11.45
N MET A 91 -8.54 -7.38 -10.28
CA MET A 91 -7.30 -8.09 -9.94
C MET A 91 -7.07 -9.32 -10.84
N ARG A 92 -8.11 -9.87 -11.48
CA ARG A 92 -8.01 -11.04 -12.36
C ARG A 92 -7.46 -10.69 -13.74
N THR A 93 -7.53 -9.43 -14.18
CA THR A 93 -7.10 -9.05 -15.54
C THR A 93 -5.58 -8.87 -15.66
N GLY A 94 -4.84 -8.73 -14.54
CA GLY A 94 -3.38 -8.62 -14.55
C GLY A 94 -2.82 -7.36 -15.22
N GLU A 95 -3.68 -6.43 -15.65
CA GLU A 95 -3.29 -5.29 -16.48
C GLU A 95 -2.60 -4.15 -15.71
N PHE A 96 -2.75 -4.08 -14.38
CA PHE A 96 -2.26 -2.95 -13.58
C PHE A 96 -1.38 -3.36 -12.40
N ASN A 97 -0.20 -2.75 -12.30
CA ASN A 97 0.70 -2.92 -11.16
C ASN A 97 0.13 -2.29 -9.88
N PHE A 98 0.74 -2.63 -8.73
CA PHE A 98 0.28 -2.20 -7.40
C PHE A 98 0.06 -0.68 -7.31
N ALA A 99 1.06 0.12 -7.70
CA ALA A 99 0.98 1.57 -7.60
C ALA A 99 -0.14 2.16 -8.47
N HIS A 100 -0.36 1.61 -9.66
CA HIS A 100 -1.48 2.01 -10.52
C HIS A 100 -2.83 1.73 -9.86
N GLN A 101 -3.01 0.53 -9.30
CA GLN A 101 -4.26 0.18 -8.61
C GLN A 101 -4.53 1.07 -7.40
N MET A 102 -3.49 1.37 -6.61
CA MET A 102 -3.59 2.28 -5.47
C MET A 102 -4.01 3.69 -5.90
N ARG A 103 -3.46 4.21 -7.00
CA ARG A 103 -3.90 5.50 -7.56
C ARG A 103 -5.38 5.51 -7.94
N LEU A 104 -5.88 4.44 -8.56
CA LEU A 104 -7.30 4.32 -8.91
C LEU A 104 -8.21 4.27 -7.68
N ILE A 105 -7.72 3.81 -6.53
CA ILE A 105 -8.45 3.86 -5.26
C ILE A 105 -8.46 5.30 -4.73
N MET A 106 -7.33 5.99 -4.79
CA MET A 106 -7.15 7.35 -4.27
C MET A 106 -7.82 8.45 -5.09
N GLN A 107 -8.04 8.24 -6.39
CA GLN A 107 -8.65 9.25 -7.28
C GLN A 107 -10.17 9.24 -7.29
N LYS A 108 -10.82 8.18 -6.79
CA LYS A 108 -12.25 7.96 -7.00
C LYS A 108 -13.19 8.63 -5.99
N ASN A 109 -12.70 9.44 -5.03
CA ASN A 109 -13.52 10.10 -4.00
C ASN A 109 -13.04 11.52 -3.67
#